data_AF-A0A811RTY3-F1
#
_entry.id   AF-A0A811RTY3-F1
#
_cell.length_a   1.000
_cell.length_b   1.000
_cell.length_c   1.000
_cell.angle_alpha   90.00
_cell.angle_beta   90.00
_cell.angle_gamma   90.00
#
_symmetry.space_group_name_H-M   'P 1'
#
loop_
_entity.id
_entity.type
_entity.pdbx_description
1 polymer ?
#
loop_
_entity_poly.entity_id
_entity_poly.type
_entity_poly.pdbx_seq_one_letter_code
_entity_poly.pdbx_strand_id
1 'polypeptide(L)'
;MTVASGWSGRVWGRTLCSTNAGTGKFTCVTGDCGSGKQDCAGGRPAPPATLAQFTLDGSGGTDSYGVSLVDGFNLPVLVAPQQGASPGGNCALAECEVDLNAACPAGLRVTSGTSAVACKSACQAFGSPQYCCTGEYGNPDKCKPSSYSQFFKKACPRSYSYAYDGADSIFTCGSGGGGTCAYTIVFCPSTPSSAKLSTSPNSQPPGTGKPAVHQRHHAIHRRQPGRRY
;
A
#
# COMPACT_ATOMS: atom_id res chain seq x y z
N MET A 1 -1.12 5.57 -16.66
CA MET A 1 -2.41 6.00 -17.26
C MET A 1 -2.43 7.51 -17.26
N THR A 2 -3.01 8.13 -18.29
CA THR A 2 -3.27 9.57 -18.33
C THR A 2 -4.74 9.81 -17.95
N VAL A 3 -5.00 10.83 -17.16
CA VAL A 3 -6.36 11.25 -16.77
C VAL A 3 -6.54 12.71 -17.15
N ALA A 4 -7.80 13.14 -17.29
CA ALA A 4 -8.12 14.54 -17.57
C ALA A 4 -7.81 15.45 -16.36
N SER A 5 -7.63 16.76 -16.60
CA SER A 5 -7.63 17.75 -15.51
C SER A 5 -8.97 17.73 -14.78
N GLY A 6 -8.95 18.03 -13.47
CA GLY A 6 -10.15 17.97 -12.65
C GLY A 6 -10.65 16.55 -12.35
N TRP A 7 -9.90 15.51 -12.73
CA TRP A 7 -10.34 14.14 -12.52
C TRP A 7 -10.44 13.80 -11.03
N SER A 8 -11.59 13.26 -10.63
CA SER A 8 -11.79 12.67 -9.31
C SER A 8 -12.16 11.20 -9.48
N GLY A 9 -11.46 10.33 -8.77
CA GLY A 9 -11.66 8.89 -8.91
C GLY A 9 -10.81 8.06 -7.99
N ARG A 10 -10.85 6.75 -8.23
CA ARG A 10 -10.25 5.75 -7.36
C ARG A 10 -9.55 4.68 -8.19
N VAL A 11 -8.48 4.14 -7.64
CA VAL A 11 -7.72 3.01 -8.19
C VAL A 11 -7.63 1.93 -7.10
N TRP A 12 -7.80 0.67 -7.48
CA TRP A 12 -7.71 -0.47 -6.58
C TRP A 12 -7.14 -1.69 -7.31
N GLY A 13 -6.65 -2.66 -6.54
CA GLY A 13 -6.18 -3.94 -7.06
C GLY A 13 -7.23 -5.02 -6.86
N ARG A 14 -7.39 -5.91 -7.86
CA ARG A 14 -8.22 -7.12 -7.77
C ARG A 14 -7.32 -8.33 -7.57
N THR A 15 -7.72 -9.28 -6.73
CA THR A 15 -6.92 -10.50 -6.48
C THR A 15 -7.72 -11.78 -6.69
N LEU A 16 -6.97 -12.86 -6.95
CA LEU A 16 -7.52 -14.21 -7.17
C LEU A 16 -8.56 -14.23 -8.29
N CYS A 17 -8.21 -13.57 -9.40
CA CYS A 17 -9.07 -13.47 -10.57
C CYS A 17 -8.95 -14.69 -11.46
N SER A 18 -10.06 -15.11 -12.06
CA SER A 18 -10.08 -16.15 -13.08
C SER A 18 -11.17 -15.88 -14.11
N THR A 19 -11.00 -16.44 -15.31
CA THR A 19 -12.04 -16.47 -16.34
C THR A 19 -12.68 -17.84 -16.32
N ASN A 20 -13.99 -17.89 -16.13
CA ASN A 20 -14.74 -19.14 -16.23
C ASN A 20 -14.76 -19.62 -17.68
N ALA A 21 -14.25 -20.82 -17.95
CA ALA A 21 -14.11 -21.35 -19.31
C ALA A 21 -15.45 -21.60 -20.03
N GLY A 22 -16.52 -21.90 -19.31
CA GLY A 22 -17.84 -22.18 -19.90
C GLY A 22 -18.65 -20.93 -20.24
N THR A 23 -18.43 -19.83 -19.51
CA THR A 23 -19.20 -18.58 -19.67
C THR A 23 -18.38 -17.41 -20.21
N GLY A 24 -17.05 -17.52 -20.22
CA GLY A 24 -16.14 -16.42 -20.52
C GLY A 24 -16.11 -15.31 -19.47
N LYS A 25 -16.82 -15.47 -18.33
CA LYS A 25 -16.96 -14.43 -17.31
C LYS A 25 -15.68 -14.32 -16.49
N PHE A 26 -15.11 -13.12 -16.43
CA PHE A 26 -13.98 -12.77 -15.56
C PHE A 26 -14.49 -12.33 -14.19
N THR A 27 -13.99 -12.96 -13.13
CA THR A 27 -14.38 -12.66 -11.73
C THR A 27 -13.17 -12.75 -10.80
N CYS A 28 -13.15 -11.93 -9.76
CA CYS A 28 -12.13 -11.90 -8.71
C CYS A 28 -12.72 -12.17 -7.33
N VAL A 29 -11.93 -12.72 -6.41
CA VAL A 29 -12.37 -12.93 -5.01
C VAL A 29 -12.43 -11.61 -4.25
N THR A 30 -11.48 -10.70 -4.51
CA THR A 30 -11.43 -9.38 -3.85
C THR A 30 -11.41 -8.26 -4.88
N GLY A 31 -12.09 -7.16 -4.56
CA GLY A 31 -12.15 -5.96 -5.39
C GLY A 31 -12.85 -6.14 -6.74
N ASP A 32 -13.56 -7.25 -6.97
CA ASP A 32 -14.28 -7.49 -8.22
C ASP A 32 -15.23 -6.33 -8.55
N CYS A 33 -15.32 -5.95 -9.83
CA CYS A 33 -16.14 -4.81 -10.24
C CYS A 33 -17.45 -5.20 -10.91
N GLY A 34 -17.81 -6.49 -10.92
CA GLY A 34 -19.10 -6.99 -11.37
C GLY A 34 -19.33 -6.95 -12.88
N SER A 35 -18.39 -6.41 -13.67
CA SER A 35 -18.55 -6.27 -15.13
C SER A 35 -18.50 -7.61 -15.88
N GLY A 36 -18.00 -8.67 -15.24
CA GLY A 36 -17.72 -9.95 -15.88
C GLY A 36 -16.55 -9.87 -16.89
N LYS A 37 -15.81 -8.76 -16.93
CA LYS A 37 -14.71 -8.49 -17.85
C LYS A 37 -13.49 -7.95 -17.08
N GLN A 38 -12.34 -7.94 -17.75
CA GLN A 38 -11.16 -7.30 -17.18
C GLN A 38 -11.36 -5.78 -17.04
N ASP A 39 -12.01 -5.12 -18.01
CA ASP A 39 -12.42 -3.72 -17.87
C ASP A 39 -13.57 -3.60 -16.88
N CYS A 40 -13.50 -2.62 -15.97
CA CYS A 40 -14.54 -2.37 -14.98
C CYS A 40 -15.67 -1.48 -15.50
N ALA A 41 -15.52 -0.82 -16.66
CA ALA A 41 -16.56 -0.02 -17.32
C ALA A 41 -17.23 1.01 -16.38
N GLY A 42 -16.43 1.69 -15.55
CA GLY A 42 -16.93 2.64 -14.54
C GLY A 42 -17.51 1.99 -13.27
N GLY A 43 -17.49 0.67 -13.17
CA GLY A 43 -17.86 -0.09 -11.98
C GLY A 43 -16.98 0.24 -10.78
N ARG A 44 -17.49 -0.10 -9.59
CA ARG A 44 -16.82 0.11 -8.30
C ARG A 44 -16.37 -1.25 -7.75
N PRO A 45 -15.30 -1.29 -6.93
CA PRO A 45 -14.91 -2.53 -6.27
C PRO A 45 -16.04 -3.01 -5.34
N ALA A 46 -16.38 -4.28 -5.45
CA ALA A 46 -17.07 -5.03 -4.42
C ALA A 46 -16.13 -5.11 -3.21
N PRO A 47 -16.51 -4.53 -2.06
CA PRO A 47 -15.61 -4.55 -0.93
C PRO A 47 -15.52 -5.93 -0.25
N PRO A 48 -14.43 -6.22 0.49
CA PRO A 48 -13.35 -5.31 0.87
C PRO A 48 -12.33 -5.00 -0.23
N ALA A 49 -11.89 -3.75 -0.30
CA ALA A 49 -10.81 -3.30 -1.19
C ALA A 49 -10.10 -2.05 -0.66
N THR A 50 -8.76 -2.09 -0.66
CA THR A 50 -7.92 -0.90 -0.40
C THR A 50 -8.01 0.05 -1.59
N LEU A 51 -8.34 1.33 -1.35
CA LEU A 51 -8.53 2.31 -2.42
C LEU A 51 -7.47 3.40 -2.39
N ALA A 52 -6.79 3.64 -3.51
CA ALA A 52 -6.09 4.89 -3.76
C ALA A 52 -7.09 5.90 -4.35
N GLN A 53 -7.30 7.02 -3.69
CA GLN A 53 -8.29 8.03 -4.08
C GLN A 53 -7.59 9.31 -4.49
N PHE A 54 -8.14 9.99 -5.50
CA PHE A 54 -7.60 11.23 -6.05
C PHE A 54 -8.73 12.21 -6.35
N THR A 55 -8.43 13.49 -6.18
CA THR A 55 -9.14 14.64 -6.74
C THR A 55 -8.07 15.59 -7.24
N LEU A 56 -7.86 15.59 -8.56
CA LEU A 56 -6.82 16.39 -9.22
C LEU A 56 -7.37 17.76 -9.55
N ASP A 57 -6.50 18.77 -9.54
CA ASP A 57 -6.86 20.17 -9.85
C ASP A 57 -8.06 20.65 -9.01
N GLY A 58 -8.01 20.35 -7.71
CA GLY A 58 -9.05 20.67 -6.74
C GLY A 58 -9.00 22.13 -6.28
N SER A 59 -9.30 22.36 -5.00
CA SER A 59 -9.30 23.72 -4.44
C SER A 59 -7.96 24.42 -4.66
N GLY A 60 -8.00 25.60 -5.29
CA GLY A 60 -6.80 26.39 -5.58
C GLY A 60 -5.82 25.72 -6.55
N GLY A 61 -6.28 24.81 -7.41
CA GLY A 61 -5.43 24.09 -8.38
C GLY A 61 -4.53 23.04 -7.73
N THR A 62 -4.90 22.56 -6.54
CA THR A 62 -4.12 21.59 -5.76
C THR A 62 -4.74 20.20 -5.86
N ASP A 63 -3.91 19.19 -6.10
CA ASP A 63 -4.35 17.80 -6.04
C ASP A 63 -4.54 17.36 -4.60
N SER A 64 -5.57 16.56 -4.34
CA SER A 64 -5.78 15.84 -3.08
C SER A 64 -5.81 14.35 -3.34
N TYR A 65 -5.08 13.57 -2.54
CA TYR A 65 -5.01 12.12 -2.69
C TYR A 65 -4.81 11.42 -1.34
N GLY A 66 -5.07 10.12 -1.31
CA GLY A 66 -4.89 9.32 -0.11
C GLY A 66 -5.15 7.83 -0.34
N VAL A 67 -4.79 7.01 0.64
CA VAL A 67 -5.16 5.59 0.71
C VAL A 67 -6.31 5.44 1.71
N SER A 68 -7.36 4.71 1.32
CA SER A 68 -8.55 4.50 2.13
C SER A 68 -8.84 3.03 2.38
N LEU A 69 -9.09 2.75 3.65
CA LEU A 69 -9.50 1.46 4.23
C LEU A 69 -10.95 1.53 4.74
N VAL A 70 -11.68 2.60 4.45
CA VAL A 70 -13.12 2.74 4.75
C VAL A 70 -13.91 1.60 4.12
N ASP A 71 -13.50 1.22 2.91
CA ASP A 71 -14.05 0.08 2.18
C ASP A 71 -13.30 -1.22 2.47
N GLY A 72 -12.57 -1.31 3.57
CA GLY A 72 -11.79 -2.49 3.96
C GLY A 72 -10.41 -2.55 3.30
N PHE A 73 -9.74 -3.69 3.46
CA PHE A 73 -8.39 -3.94 2.99
C PHE A 73 -8.33 -5.25 2.22
N ASN A 74 -7.59 -5.29 1.11
CA ASN A 74 -7.23 -6.53 0.42
C ASN A 74 -5.74 -6.61 0.05
N LEU A 75 -5.15 -5.47 -0.32
CA LEU A 75 -3.73 -5.34 -0.70
C LEU A 75 -3.09 -4.15 0.00
N PRO A 76 -1.80 -4.24 0.36
CA PRO A 76 -1.01 -3.07 0.71
C PRO A 76 -0.86 -2.13 -0.50
N VAL A 77 -0.93 -0.82 -0.26
CA VAL A 77 -0.86 0.21 -1.31
C VAL A 77 -0.01 1.39 -0.85
N LEU A 78 0.83 1.90 -1.77
CA LEU A 78 1.56 3.16 -1.65
C LEU A 78 1.19 4.06 -2.83
N VAL A 79 0.93 5.34 -2.54
CA VAL A 79 0.78 6.42 -3.52
C VAL A 79 1.91 7.42 -3.31
N ALA A 80 2.78 7.55 -4.31
CA ALA A 80 3.96 8.40 -4.28
C ALA A 80 3.92 9.46 -5.39
N PRO A 81 3.89 10.76 -5.05
CA PRO A 81 4.07 11.83 -6.04
C PRO A 81 5.49 11.80 -6.63
N GLN A 82 5.60 11.93 -7.96
CA GLN A 82 6.88 11.81 -8.68
C GLN A 82 7.79 13.02 -8.51
N GLN A 83 7.24 14.18 -8.18
CA GLN A 83 8.00 15.40 -7.89
C GLN A 83 8.75 15.37 -6.54
N GLY A 84 8.73 14.21 -5.85
CA GLY A 84 9.43 13.97 -4.60
C GLY A 84 8.54 14.21 -3.39
N ALA A 85 8.63 13.32 -2.40
CA ALA A 85 7.90 13.45 -1.15
C ALA A 85 8.71 14.22 -0.12
N SER A 86 8.14 15.30 0.42
CA SER A 86 8.68 15.97 1.61
C SER A 86 7.99 15.41 2.87
N PRO A 87 8.73 14.90 3.88
CA PRO A 87 8.14 14.49 5.15
C PRO A 87 7.40 15.65 5.80
N GLY A 88 6.09 15.50 6.02
CA GLY A 88 5.25 16.55 6.63
C GLY A 88 5.02 17.79 5.77
N GLY A 89 5.38 17.74 4.48
CA GLY A 89 5.20 18.84 3.53
C GLY A 89 4.17 18.53 2.43
N ASN A 90 4.04 19.48 1.50
CA ASN A 90 3.35 19.28 0.23
C ASN A 90 3.87 18.01 -0.47
N CYS A 91 2.99 17.23 -1.10
CA CYS A 91 3.31 16.01 -1.84
C CYS A 91 3.84 14.82 -1.01
N ALA A 92 3.37 14.64 0.23
CA ALA A 92 3.80 13.51 1.06
C ALA A 92 3.25 12.14 0.60
N LEU A 93 3.89 11.03 1.01
CA LEU A 93 3.42 9.68 0.66
C LEU A 93 2.06 9.36 1.30
N ALA A 94 1.17 8.67 0.61
CA ALA A 94 -0.02 8.07 1.20
C ALA A 94 0.11 6.55 1.16
N GLU A 95 0.00 5.87 2.30
CA GLU A 95 0.43 4.47 2.37
C GLU A 95 -0.33 3.64 3.41
N CYS A 96 -0.46 2.37 3.07
CA CYS A 96 -0.75 1.26 3.97
C CYS A 96 0.07 0.07 3.47
N GLU A 97 1.31 -0.04 3.93
CA GLU A 97 2.28 -1.02 3.41
C GLU A 97 2.25 -2.36 4.15
N VAL A 98 1.52 -2.42 5.27
CA VAL A 98 1.41 -3.62 6.10
C VAL A 98 0.33 -4.55 5.55
N ASP A 99 0.63 -5.85 5.46
CA ASP A 99 -0.40 -6.85 5.17
C ASP A 99 -1.29 -7.08 6.40
N LEU A 100 -2.52 -6.58 6.32
CA LEU A 100 -3.53 -6.72 7.38
C LEU A 100 -4.30 -8.04 7.32
N ASN A 101 -4.17 -8.83 6.25
CA ASN A 101 -5.02 -10.00 6.04
C ASN A 101 -4.82 -11.04 7.14
N ALA A 102 -3.58 -11.34 7.50
CA ALA A 102 -3.25 -12.31 8.55
C ALA A 102 -3.68 -11.84 9.95
N ALA A 103 -3.50 -10.55 10.24
CA ALA A 103 -3.85 -9.93 11.51
C ALA A 103 -5.32 -9.53 11.63
N CYS A 104 -6.11 -9.67 10.54
CA CYS A 104 -7.48 -9.22 10.49
C CYS A 104 -8.33 -9.87 11.60
N PRO A 105 -9.06 -9.10 12.42
CA PRO A 105 -9.96 -9.62 13.44
C PRO A 105 -10.95 -10.63 12.86
N ALA A 106 -11.28 -11.68 13.63
CA ALA A 106 -12.10 -12.80 13.14
C ALA A 106 -13.44 -12.35 12.54
N GLY A 107 -14.12 -11.37 13.18
CA GLY A 107 -15.40 -10.84 12.70
C GLY A 107 -15.31 -10.02 11.40
N LEU A 108 -14.12 -9.66 10.94
CA LEU A 108 -13.87 -8.86 9.73
C LEU A 108 -13.24 -9.68 8.60
N ARG A 109 -12.76 -10.90 8.88
CA ARG A 109 -11.90 -11.67 7.99
C ARG A 109 -12.67 -12.22 6.79
N VAL A 110 -12.07 -12.13 5.60
CA VAL A 110 -12.49 -12.84 4.40
C VAL A 110 -11.46 -13.91 4.08
N THR A 111 -11.90 -15.13 3.82
CA THR A 111 -11.02 -16.29 3.58
C THR A 111 -11.24 -16.87 2.19
N SER A 112 -10.17 -17.35 1.57
CA SER A 112 -10.21 -18.24 0.41
C SER A 112 -9.38 -19.48 0.73
N GLY A 113 -10.03 -20.65 0.77
CA GLY A 113 -9.43 -21.85 1.35
C GLY A 113 -9.03 -21.60 2.82
N THR A 114 -7.78 -21.86 3.14
CA THR A 114 -7.22 -21.66 4.50
C THR A 114 -6.60 -20.28 4.72
N SER A 115 -6.53 -19.44 3.67
CA SER A 115 -5.85 -18.15 3.73
C SER A 115 -6.84 -17.01 3.97
N ALA A 116 -6.48 -16.07 4.84
CA ALA A 116 -7.14 -14.78 4.91
C ALA A 116 -6.71 -13.95 3.69
N VAL A 117 -7.65 -13.46 2.90
CA VAL A 117 -7.39 -12.80 1.62
C VAL A 117 -7.84 -11.34 1.58
N ALA A 118 -8.67 -10.94 2.54
CA ALA A 118 -9.08 -9.56 2.73
C ALA A 118 -9.61 -9.34 4.17
N CYS A 119 -9.74 -8.08 4.55
CA CYS A 119 -10.29 -7.64 5.81
C CYS A 119 -11.40 -6.60 5.58
N LYS A 120 -12.63 -6.93 5.95
CA LYS A 120 -13.78 -6.01 5.90
C LYS A 120 -13.57 -4.83 6.83
N SER A 121 -14.13 -3.68 6.46
CA SER A 121 -14.36 -2.63 7.46
C SER A 121 -15.52 -3.03 8.39
N ALA A 122 -15.64 -2.38 9.54
CA ALA A 122 -16.75 -2.62 10.47
C ALA A 122 -18.12 -2.30 9.84
N CYS A 123 -18.20 -1.27 9.00
CA CYS A 123 -19.42 -0.96 8.27
C CYS A 123 -19.86 -2.15 7.39
N GLN A 124 -18.92 -2.77 6.67
CA GLN A 124 -19.22 -3.90 5.80
C GLN A 124 -19.54 -5.18 6.56
N ALA A 125 -18.93 -5.36 7.73
CA ALA A 125 -19.17 -6.55 8.54
C ALA A 125 -20.50 -6.49 9.29
N PHE A 126 -20.89 -5.31 9.78
CA PHE A 126 -21.99 -5.18 10.75
C PHE A 126 -23.13 -4.25 10.30
N GLY A 127 -22.91 -3.37 9.32
CA GLY A 127 -23.94 -2.50 8.75
C GLY A 127 -24.55 -1.46 9.70
N SER A 128 -24.02 -1.31 10.92
CA SER A 128 -24.61 -0.41 11.91
C SER A 128 -24.31 1.06 11.60
N PRO A 129 -25.24 2.00 11.90
CA PRO A 129 -25.08 3.42 11.56
C PRO A 129 -23.80 4.06 12.15
N GLN A 130 -23.43 3.67 13.35
CA GLN A 130 -22.19 4.04 14.04
C GLN A 130 -20.91 3.64 13.30
N TYR A 131 -20.88 2.49 12.62
CA TYR A 131 -19.71 2.09 11.83
C TYR A 131 -19.73 2.64 10.40
N CYS A 132 -20.92 2.81 9.84
CA CYS A 132 -21.11 3.35 8.49
C CYS A 132 -21.18 4.88 8.45
N CYS A 133 -21.20 5.54 9.61
CA CYS A 133 -21.39 6.98 9.73
C CYS A 133 -22.63 7.49 8.99
N THR A 134 -23.77 6.85 9.22
CA THR A 134 -25.06 7.20 8.57
C THR A 134 -26.11 7.62 9.60
N GLY A 135 -27.18 8.26 9.11
CA GLY A 135 -28.29 8.73 9.96
C GLY A 135 -27.79 9.70 11.04
N GLU A 136 -28.07 9.39 12.31
CA GLU A 136 -27.61 10.22 13.42
C GLU A 136 -26.08 10.33 13.50
N TYR A 137 -25.35 9.35 12.96
CA TYR A 137 -23.89 9.33 12.90
C TYR A 137 -23.36 9.97 11.60
N GLY A 138 -24.19 10.68 10.83
CA GLY A 138 -23.80 11.33 9.58
C GLY A 138 -22.96 12.60 9.74
N ASN A 139 -22.23 12.75 10.85
CA ASN A 139 -21.34 13.89 11.11
C ASN A 139 -20.16 13.46 12.01
N PRO A 140 -19.03 14.17 11.94
CA PRO A 140 -17.82 13.86 12.73
C PRO A 140 -18.01 14.02 14.25
N ASP A 141 -18.99 14.81 14.69
CA ASP A 141 -19.27 14.99 16.12
C ASP A 141 -19.89 13.75 16.74
N LYS A 142 -20.65 12.98 15.95
CA LYS A 142 -21.34 11.76 16.42
C LYS A 142 -20.66 10.46 15.98
N CYS A 143 -20.10 10.39 14.78
CA CYS A 143 -19.39 9.18 14.33
C CYS A 143 -17.94 9.20 14.82
N LYS A 144 -17.69 8.46 15.89
CA LYS A 144 -16.36 8.36 16.52
C LYS A 144 -15.60 7.11 16.03
N PRO A 145 -14.26 7.12 16.10
CA PRO A 145 -13.48 5.93 15.84
C PRO A 145 -13.93 4.75 16.72
N SER A 146 -14.04 3.57 16.11
CA SER A 146 -14.31 2.32 16.81
C SER A 146 -13.02 1.55 17.06
N SER A 147 -13.07 0.49 17.87
CA SER A 147 -11.94 -0.43 18.03
C SER A 147 -11.49 -1.05 16.69
N TYR A 148 -12.43 -1.25 15.76
CA TYR A 148 -12.14 -1.76 14.43
C TYR A 148 -11.46 -0.73 13.52
N SER A 149 -11.91 0.54 13.50
CA SER A 149 -11.21 1.56 12.71
C SER A 149 -9.84 1.88 13.30
N GLN A 150 -9.70 1.84 14.62
CA GLN A 150 -8.41 1.97 15.30
C GLN A 150 -7.44 0.83 14.97
N PHE A 151 -7.91 -0.39 14.72
CA PHE A 151 -7.06 -1.48 14.22
C PHE A 151 -6.40 -1.09 12.88
N PHE A 152 -7.20 -0.62 11.91
CA PHE A 152 -6.68 -0.15 10.63
C PHE A 152 -5.75 1.06 10.79
N LYS A 153 -6.16 2.06 11.58
CA LYS A 153 -5.39 3.30 11.76
C LYS A 153 -4.05 3.07 12.43
N LYS A 154 -3.98 2.19 13.43
CA LYS A 154 -2.74 1.84 14.13
C LYS A 154 -1.73 1.19 13.20
N ALA A 155 -2.19 0.32 12.31
CA ALA A 155 -1.31 -0.38 11.37
C ALA A 155 -0.95 0.48 10.15
N CYS A 156 -1.86 1.37 9.73
CA CYS A 156 -1.67 2.27 8.59
C CYS A 156 -2.01 3.73 8.96
N PRO A 157 -1.12 4.43 9.70
CA PRO A 157 -1.40 5.78 10.21
C PRO A 157 -1.66 6.83 9.13
N ARG A 158 -1.09 6.64 7.93
CA ARG A 158 -1.19 7.52 6.77
C ARG A 158 -2.33 7.14 5.80
N SER A 159 -3.38 6.50 6.32
CA SER A 159 -4.55 6.08 5.55
C SER A 159 -5.85 6.42 6.28
N TYR A 160 -6.95 6.53 5.54
CA TYR A 160 -8.29 6.63 6.13
C TYR A 160 -8.72 5.27 6.67
N SER A 161 -9.14 5.23 7.93
CA SER A 161 -9.64 4.03 8.59
C SER A 161 -11.18 4.00 8.72
N TYR A 162 -11.84 5.15 8.61
CA TYR A 162 -13.29 5.32 8.62
C TYR A 162 -13.70 6.64 7.95
N ALA A 163 -15.01 6.89 7.80
CA ALA A 163 -15.53 7.97 6.96
C ALA A 163 -15.11 9.40 7.37
N TYR A 164 -14.87 9.65 8.66
CA TYR A 164 -14.46 10.96 9.18
C TYR A 164 -13.05 10.94 9.80
N ASP A 165 -12.17 10.07 9.29
CA ASP A 165 -10.77 10.07 9.72
C ASP A 165 -10.10 11.42 9.44
N GLY A 166 -9.16 11.80 10.30
CA GLY A 166 -8.59 13.14 10.39
C GLY A 166 -7.62 13.51 9.25
N ALA A 167 -7.13 14.74 9.31
CA ALA A 167 -6.28 15.38 8.30
C ALA A 167 -5.01 14.59 7.93
N ASP A 168 -4.49 13.73 8.83
CA ASP A 168 -3.32 12.87 8.59
C ASP A 168 -3.56 11.75 7.56
N SER A 169 -4.76 11.70 6.97
CA SER A 169 -5.19 10.68 6.00
C SER A 169 -5.35 11.23 4.58
N ILE A 170 -5.30 12.56 4.42
CA ILE A 170 -5.46 13.27 3.14
C ILE A 170 -4.18 14.04 2.88
N PHE A 171 -3.61 13.86 1.69
CA PHE A 171 -2.40 14.55 1.29
C PHE A 171 -2.69 15.45 0.12
N THR A 172 -2.08 16.62 0.13
CA THR A 172 -2.17 17.58 -0.96
C THR A 172 -0.85 17.63 -1.71
N CYS A 173 -0.93 17.85 -3.02
CA CYS A 173 0.23 18.07 -3.86
C CYS A 173 -0.06 19.18 -4.87
N GLY A 174 0.33 20.39 -4.52
CA GLY A 174 0.28 21.54 -5.42
C GLY A 174 1.50 21.56 -6.33
N SER A 175 1.32 21.81 -7.63
CA SER A 175 2.43 22.18 -8.49
C SER A 175 2.75 23.65 -8.24
N GLY A 176 3.92 23.95 -7.68
CA GLY A 176 4.34 25.32 -7.38
C GLY A 176 4.53 26.17 -8.64
N GLY A 177 3.45 26.56 -9.32
CA GLY A 177 3.45 27.36 -10.55
C GLY A 177 2.64 26.81 -11.73
N GLY A 178 1.68 25.88 -11.53
CA GLY A 178 0.78 25.43 -12.61
C GLY A 178 1.29 24.25 -13.46
N GLY A 179 2.20 23.44 -12.92
CA GLY A 179 2.61 22.15 -13.50
C GLY A 179 1.64 21.00 -13.22
N THR A 180 1.87 19.85 -13.84
CA THR A 180 1.12 18.62 -13.58
C THR A 180 1.86 17.73 -12.58
N CYS A 181 1.17 17.25 -11.55
CA CYS A 181 1.71 16.25 -10.64
C CYS A 181 1.48 14.85 -11.22
N ALA A 182 2.54 14.05 -11.34
CA ALA A 182 2.43 12.65 -11.68
C ALA A 182 2.56 11.78 -10.42
N TYR A 183 1.87 10.64 -10.40
CA TYR A 183 1.82 9.74 -9.24
C TYR A 183 2.17 8.32 -9.62
N THR A 184 2.88 7.64 -8.73
CA THR A 184 3.14 6.21 -8.81
C THR A 184 2.28 5.51 -7.76
N ILE A 185 1.49 4.53 -8.20
CA ILE A 185 0.70 3.66 -7.32
C ILE A 185 1.38 2.30 -7.29
N VAL A 186 1.80 1.85 -6.12
CA VAL A 186 2.47 0.56 -5.93
C VAL A 186 1.58 -0.34 -5.09
N PHE A 187 1.24 -1.51 -5.63
CA PHE A 187 0.59 -2.59 -4.88
C PHE A 187 1.67 -3.49 -4.28
N CYS A 188 1.50 -3.87 -3.02
CA CYS A 188 2.51 -4.61 -2.24
C CYS A 188 3.90 -3.93 -2.26
N PRO A 189 4.00 -2.63 -1.87
CA PRO A 189 5.29 -1.97 -1.75
C PRO A 189 6.22 -2.76 -0.82
N SER A 190 7.46 -2.95 -1.26
CA SER A 190 8.48 -3.58 -0.44
C SER A 190 8.95 -2.57 0.61
N THR A 191 8.79 -2.88 1.90
CA THR A 191 9.39 -2.05 2.94
C THR A 191 10.93 -2.08 2.77
N PRO A 192 11.64 -0.92 2.83
CA PRO A 192 13.10 -0.88 2.81
C PRO A 192 13.75 -1.71 3.93
N SER A 193 12.99 -2.06 4.96
CA SER A 193 13.38 -2.94 6.06
C SER A 193 13.73 -4.38 5.62
N SER A 194 13.35 -4.78 4.41
CA SER A 194 13.72 -6.08 3.81
C SER A 194 14.88 -5.97 2.80
N ALA A 195 15.33 -4.76 2.48
CA ALA A 195 16.58 -4.54 1.75
C ALA A 195 17.78 -4.62 2.72
N LYS A 196 17.88 -5.72 3.49
CA LYS A 196 19.17 -6.11 4.08
C LYS A 196 20.07 -6.55 2.93
N LEU A 197 20.85 -5.59 2.44
CA LEU A 197 22.24 -5.75 2.01
C LEU A 197 22.57 -7.14 1.43
N SER A 198 21.99 -7.49 0.29
CA SER A 198 22.53 -8.55 -0.56
C SER A 198 23.71 -7.97 -1.34
N THR A 199 24.81 -7.67 -0.64
CA THR A 199 26.12 -7.62 -1.27
C THR A 199 26.56 -9.07 -1.45
N SER A 200 26.23 -9.67 -2.60
CA SER A 200 26.93 -10.87 -3.04
C SER A 200 27.99 -10.47 -4.06
N PRO A 201 29.27 -10.85 -3.84
CA PRO A 201 30.33 -10.64 -4.81
C PRO A 201 30.07 -11.47 -6.06
N ASN A 202 30.33 -10.82 -7.19
CA ASN A 202 30.33 -11.32 -8.55
C ASN A 202 30.96 -12.73 -8.67
N SER A 203 30.20 -13.73 -9.13
CA SER A 203 30.69 -15.07 -9.46
C SER A 203 31.00 -15.15 -10.96
N GLN A 204 32.28 -15.21 -11.33
CA GLN A 204 32.72 -15.54 -12.69
C GLN A 204 32.53 -17.03 -13.02
N PRO A 205 32.26 -17.41 -14.29
CA PRO A 205 32.21 -18.80 -14.75
C PRO A 205 33.60 -19.35 -15.18
N PRO A 206 33.74 -20.68 -15.38
CA PRO A 206 34.99 -21.41 -15.11
C PRO A 206 35.81 -21.87 -16.34
N GLY A 207 37.10 -22.14 -16.10
CA GLY A 207 37.99 -22.97 -16.92
C GLY A 207 39.30 -22.24 -17.28
N THR A 208 40.52 -22.81 -17.25
CA THR A 208 41.09 -24.15 -17.00
C THR A 208 42.61 -23.96 -16.77
N GLY A 209 43.28 -24.76 -15.93
CA GLY A 209 44.75 -24.75 -15.86
C GLY A 209 45.37 -25.22 -14.53
N LYS A 210 46.00 -26.40 -14.55
CA LYS A 210 46.54 -27.25 -13.47
C LYS A 210 47.91 -26.74 -12.89
N PRO A 211 48.64 -27.46 -11.99
CA PRO A 211 48.82 -27.08 -10.56
C PRO A 211 50.30 -27.00 -10.08
N ALA A 212 50.55 -26.54 -8.84
CA ALA A 212 51.66 -26.96 -7.97
C ALA A 212 51.45 -26.36 -6.55
N VAL A 213 51.16 -27.14 -5.51
CA VAL A 213 52.06 -27.91 -4.61
C VAL A 213 52.77 -27.04 -3.55
N HIS A 214 52.48 -27.37 -2.28
CA HIS A 214 53.30 -27.21 -1.06
C HIS A 214 53.56 -25.78 -0.52
N GLN A 215 53.69 -25.49 0.78
CA GLN A 215 53.72 -26.27 2.01
C GLN A 215 53.74 -25.31 3.22
N ARG A 216 53.09 -25.77 4.30
CA ARG A 216 53.28 -25.55 5.76
C ARG A 216 53.80 -24.20 6.32
N HIS A 217 53.02 -23.74 7.31
CA HIS A 217 53.38 -23.23 8.65
C HIS A 217 54.61 -22.33 8.82
N HIS A 218 54.41 -21.17 9.46
CA HIS A 218 54.92 -20.90 10.81
C HIS A 218 54.36 -19.57 11.34
N ALA A 219 53.79 -19.60 12.54
CA ALA A 219 53.57 -18.42 13.36
C ALA A 219 54.82 -18.14 14.19
N ILE A 220 55.20 -16.87 14.40
CA ILE A 220 55.98 -16.38 15.55
C ILE A 220 55.70 -14.88 15.76
N HIS A 221 55.70 -14.53 17.05
CA HIS A 221 55.29 -13.31 17.73
C HIS A 221 56.31 -12.15 17.76
N ARG A 222 55.74 -10.95 18.02
CA ARG A 222 56.24 -9.80 18.85
C ARG A 222 57.46 -8.99 18.37
N ARG A 223 57.30 -7.66 18.25
CA ARG A 223 57.64 -6.62 19.27
C ARG A 223 57.47 -5.19 18.70
N GLN A 224 56.84 -4.30 19.47
CA GLN A 224 57.00 -2.83 19.46
C GLN A 224 58.41 -2.45 20.02
N PRO A 225 58.96 -1.21 19.95
CA PRO A 225 58.28 0.10 20.07
C PRO A 225 58.91 1.30 19.31
N GLY A 226 58.29 2.48 19.39
CA GLY A 226 58.93 3.75 19.03
C GLY A 226 58.04 4.99 19.18
N ARG A 227 58.09 5.64 20.33
CA ARG A 227 57.67 7.05 20.53
C ARG A 227 58.72 7.98 19.89
N ARG A 228 58.30 9.12 19.34
CA ARG A 228 58.61 10.47 19.87
C ARG A 228 57.97 11.57 19.01
N TYR A 229 57.35 12.49 19.75
CA TYR A 229 56.77 13.80 19.44
C TYR A 229 55.59 13.85 18.45
#